data_AF-A0A803MKJ9-F1
#
_entry.id   AF-A0A803MKJ9-F1
#
_cell.length_a   1.000
_cell.length_b   1.000
_cell.length_c   1.000
_cell.angle_alpha   90.00
_cell.angle_beta   90.00
_cell.angle_gamma   90.00
#
_symmetry.space_group_name_H-M   'P 1'
#
loop_
_entity.id
_entity.type
_entity.pdbx_description
1 polymer ?
#
loop_
_entity_poly.entity_id
_entity_poly.type
_entity_poly.pdbx_seq_one_letter_code
_entity_poly.pdbx_strand_id
1 'polypeptide(L)'
;MVGDLVKAECNHCSKLLAGGSKVETTHLKDHLNICPKEYVKIFNKQDCSVQKNLNDKNDTMTLAPYEFYQEDGRRNLAEMMIIFHEYPISIVEHMGFRNYSKTLQPGFKVPSRNTTRKDIMKRYELEKENVATLLRKAKDKIAITIDMWIAEN
;
A
#
# COMPACT_ATOMS: atom_id res chain seq x y z
N MET A 1 3.84 -22.46 43.79
CA MET A 1 4.81 -21.92 42.83
C MET A 1 4.05 -21.52 41.59
N VAL A 2 3.74 -20.23 41.45
CA VAL A 2 2.98 -19.70 40.31
C VAL A 2 3.99 -19.47 39.21
N GLY A 3 4.06 -20.38 38.24
CA GLY A 3 4.98 -20.27 37.12
C GLY A 3 4.60 -19.07 36.26
N ASP A 4 5.54 -18.15 36.07
CA ASP A 4 5.36 -17.00 35.19
C ASP A 4 5.00 -17.50 33.79
N LEU A 5 3.75 -17.24 33.38
CA LEU A 5 3.31 -17.44 32.02
C LEU A 5 4.14 -16.53 31.11
N VAL A 6 5.01 -17.12 30.30
CA VAL A 6 5.70 -16.40 29.23
C VAL A 6 4.61 -15.78 28.34
N LYS A 7 4.75 -14.49 28.00
CA LYS A 7 3.80 -13.79 27.13
C LYS A 7 4.54 -13.30 25.89
N ALA A 8 3.90 -13.44 24.74
CA ALA A 8 4.36 -12.88 23.47
C ALA A 8 3.59 -11.59 23.20
N GLU A 9 4.28 -10.50 22.88
CA GLU A 9 3.64 -9.24 22.49
C GLU A 9 3.51 -9.18 20.96
N CYS A 10 2.32 -8.81 20.47
CA CYS A 10 2.14 -8.54 19.05
C CYS A 10 2.73 -7.17 18.67
N ASN A 11 3.66 -7.13 17.71
CA ASN A 11 4.27 -5.88 17.20
C ASN A 11 3.29 -4.89 16.54
N HIS A 12 2.06 -5.32 16.26
CA HIS A 12 1.08 -4.52 15.50
C HIS A 12 0.02 -3.90 16.42
N CYS A 13 -0.51 -4.68 17.37
CA CYS A 13 -1.54 -4.20 18.31
C CYS A 13 -1.08 -4.12 19.77
N SER A 14 0.17 -4.47 20.07
CA SER A 14 0.74 -4.54 21.43
C SER A 14 -0.05 -5.40 22.41
N LYS A 15 -0.89 -6.32 21.90
CA LYS A 15 -1.63 -7.27 22.74
C LYS A 15 -0.68 -8.36 23.23
N LEU A 16 -0.71 -8.60 24.54
CA LEU A 16 0.00 -9.70 25.19
C LEU A 16 -0.80 -11.00 24.99
N LEU A 17 -0.20 -11.94 24.27
CA LEU A 17 -0.74 -13.26 23.99
C LEU A 17 0.04 -14.30 24.81
N ALA A 18 -0.57 -15.44 25.08
CA ALA A 18 0.14 -16.54 25.75
C ALA A 18 1.32 -17.00 24.88
N GLY A 19 2.51 -17.06 25.48
CA GLY A 19 3.73 -17.53 24.86
C GLY A 19 4.37 -18.64 25.68
N GLY A 20 5.34 -19.32 25.10
CA GLY A 20 6.11 -20.36 25.78
C GLY A 20 6.21 -21.64 24.96
N SER A 21 7.24 -22.43 25.23
CA SER A 21 7.55 -23.66 24.49
C SER A 21 6.49 -24.77 24.62
N LYS A 22 5.57 -24.64 25.59
CA LYS A 22 4.49 -25.59 25.87
C LYS A 22 3.12 -25.13 25.34
N VAL A 23 3.02 -23.97 24.69
CA VAL A 23 1.77 -23.40 24.20
C VAL A 23 1.77 -23.48 22.67
N GLU A 24 0.67 -23.99 22.09
CA GLU A 24 0.50 -24.05 20.63
C GLU A 24 0.46 -22.65 19.99
N THR A 25 1.01 -22.53 18.79
CA THR A 25 1.15 -21.23 18.09
C THR A 25 -0.08 -20.85 17.26
N THR A 26 -1.09 -21.71 17.18
CA THR A 26 -2.30 -21.52 16.36
C THR A 26 -3.03 -20.22 16.72
N HIS A 27 -3.19 -19.94 18.01
CA HIS A 27 -3.83 -18.70 18.50
C HIS A 27 -3.07 -17.42 18.09
N LEU A 28 -1.74 -17.49 17.94
CA LEU A 28 -0.94 -16.37 17.44
C LEU A 28 -1.17 -16.14 15.95
N LYS A 29 -1.33 -17.22 15.16
CA LYS A 29 -1.62 -17.16 13.73
C LYS A 29 -3.03 -16.64 13.46
N ASP A 30 -4.01 -17.08 14.24
CA ASP A 30 -5.39 -16.58 14.17
C ASP A 30 -5.46 -15.09 14.55
N HIS A 31 -4.65 -14.68 15.53
CA HIS A 31 -4.51 -13.29 15.88
C HIS A 31 -3.99 -12.44 14.71
N LEU A 32 -2.99 -12.90 13.95
CA LEU A 32 -2.46 -12.15 12.80
C LEU A 32 -3.52 -11.93 11.71
N ASN A 33 -4.41 -12.90 11.49
CA ASN A 33 -5.49 -12.79 10.50
C ASN A 33 -6.57 -11.76 10.89
N ILE A 34 -6.79 -11.55 12.19
CA ILE A 34 -7.82 -10.63 12.73
C ILE A 34 -7.17 -9.34 13.26
N CYS A 35 -5.84 -9.23 13.23
CA CYS A 35 -5.13 -8.15 13.88
C CYS A 35 -5.54 -6.81 13.23
N PRO A 36 -6.10 -5.87 14.01
CA PRO A 36 -6.74 -4.67 13.48
C PRO A 36 -5.78 -3.76 12.70
N LYS A 37 -4.46 -3.93 12.81
CA LYS A 37 -3.47 -3.15 12.06
C LYS A 37 -2.85 -3.87 10.86
N GLU A 38 -3.03 -5.18 10.71
CA GLU A 38 -2.54 -5.93 9.53
C GLU A 38 -3.48 -5.70 8.34
N TYR A 39 -4.79 -5.77 8.59
CA TYR A 39 -5.81 -5.46 7.58
C TYR A 39 -5.79 -3.98 7.15
N VAL A 40 -5.43 -3.08 8.08
CA VAL A 40 -5.38 -1.63 7.84
C VAL A 40 -4.18 -1.22 6.98
N LYS A 41 -3.03 -1.89 7.05
CA LYS A 41 -1.86 -1.53 6.22
C LYS A 41 -2.08 -1.75 4.71
N ILE A 42 -2.99 -2.64 4.33
CA ILE A 42 -3.32 -2.93 2.93
C ILE A 42 -4.25 -1.84 2.36
N PHE A 43 -5.12 -1.24 3.17
CA PHE A 43 -6.15 -0.29 2.72
C PHE A 43 -5.87 1.18 3.08
N ASN A 44 -5.09 1.47 4.12
CA ASN A 44 -4.81 2.85 4.54
C ASN A 44 -3.45 3.33 4.04
N LYS A 45 -3.41 3.69 2.75
CA LYS A 45 -2.69 4.88 2.28
C LYS A 45 -3.64 6.06 2.02
N GLN A 46 -4.90 5.94 2.47
CA GLN A 46 -5.86 7.04 2.54
C GLN A 46 -6.10 7.34 4.02
N ASP A 47 -5.26 8.18 4.60
CA ASP A 47 -5.55 8.80 5.88
C ASP A 47 -6.71 9.78 5.67
N CYS A 48 -7.93 9.32 5.93
CA CYS A 48 -8.97 10.21 6.40
C CYS A 48 -8.70 10.38 7.90
N SER A 49 -7.96 11.43 8.26
CA SER A 49 -7.55 11.73 9.63
C SER A 49 -8.75 12.15 10.48
N VAL A 50 -9.54 11.18 10.94
CA VAL A 50 -10.53 11.39 12.00
C VAL A 50 -9.77 11.44 13.34
N GLN A 51 -9.29 12.62 13.70
CA GLN A 51 -8.82 12.86 15.08
C GLN A 51 -10.03 13.08 15.98
N LYS A 52 -10.43 12.06 16.74
CA LYS A 52 -11.30 12.26 17.91
C LYS A 52 -10.45 12.86 19.04
N ASN A 53 -10.58 14.17 19.24
CA ASN A 53 -10.16 14.80 20.51
C ASN A 53 -11.22 14.45 21.57
N LEU A 54 -10.82 13.73 22.61
CA LEU A 54 -11.69 13.10 23.61
C LEU A 54 -12.19 14.05 24.72
N ASN A 55 -12.15 15.38 24.56
CA ASN A 55 -12.30 16.29 25.71
C ASN A 55 -13.27 17.48 25.59
N ASP A 56 -14.13 17.57 24.59
CA ASP A 56 -15.15 18.64 24.59
C ASP A 56 -16.58 18.10 24.57
N LYS A 57 -17.38 18.53 25.55
CA LYS A 57 -18.82 18.24 25.70
C LYS A 57 -19.70 18.98 24.69
N ASN A 58 -19.15 19.39 23.56
CA ASN A 58 -19.84 20.12 22.51
C ASN A 58 -19.63 19.38 21.19
N ASP A 59 -20.63 18.62 20.78
CA ASP A 59 -20.59 17.65 19.67
C ASP A 59 -20.57 18.35 18.30
N THR A 60 -19.55 19.16 18.05
CA THR A 60 -19.26 19.71 16.72
C THR A 60 -18.14 18.87 16.12
N MET A 61 -18.51 17.95 15.24
CA MET A 61 -17.59 17.15 14.45
C MET A 61 -16.82 18.07 13.50
N THR A 62 -15.69 18.60 13.95
CA THR A 62 -14.76 19.35 13.10
C THR A 62 -14.10 18.37 12.15
N LEU A 63 -14.66 18.25 10.95
CA LEU A 63 -14.01 17.55 9.85
C LEU A 63 -12.66 18.22 9.58
N ALA A 64 -11.57 17.48 9.77
CA ALA A 64 -10.27 17.94 9.30
C ALA A 64 -10.40 18.26 7.79
N PRO A 65 -9.85 19.39 7.31
CA PRO A 65 -9.87 19.71 5.90
C PRO A 65 -9.24 18.56 5.10
N TYR A 66 -10.00 17.96 4.20
CA TYR A 66 -9.45 16.98 3.27
C TYR A 66 -8.55 17.73 2.28
N GLU A 67 -7.24 17.48 2.36
CA GLU A 67 -6.27 18.02 1.42
C GLU A 67 -6.01 17.02 0.29
N PHE A 68 -6.19 17.48 -0.94
CA PHE A 68 -5.95 16.68 -2.13
C PHE A 68 -4.57 16.96 -2.72
N TYR A 69 -3.72 15.92 -2.74
CA TYR A 69 -2.43 15.97 -3.41
C TYR A 69 -2.51 15.28 -4.79
N GLN A 70 -2.37 16.07 -5.85
CA GLN A 70 -2.45 15.56 -7.22
C GLN A 70 -1.40 14.47 -7.52
N GLU A 71 -0.21 14.57 -6.91
CA GLU A 71 0.87 13.61 -7.12
C GLU A 71 0.52 12.20 -6.62
N ASP A 72 -0.25 12.08 -5.53
CA ASP A 72 -0.74 10.79 -5.05
C ASP A 72 -1.75 10.17 -6.01
N GLY A 73 -2.63 11.00 -6.58
CA GLY A 73 -3.55 10.56 -7.64
C GLY A 73 -2.81 10.05 -8.88
N ARG A 74 -1.75 10.75 -9.30
CA ARG A 74 -0.91 10.34 -10.43
C ARG A 74 -0.14 9.05 -10.15
N ARG A 75 0.41 8.92 -8.94
CA ARG A 75 1.11 7.71 -8.51
C ARG A 75 0.17 6.50 -8.52
N ASN A 76 -1.03 6.62 -7.94
CA ASN A 76 -2.01 5.54 -7.93
C ASN A 76 -2.49 5.18 -9.34
N LEU A 77 -2.69 6.17 -10.22
CA LEU A 77 -3.03 5.94 -11.63
C LEU A 77 -1.95 5.11 -12.34
N ALA A 78 -0.67 5.43 -12.14
CA ALA A 78 0.43 4.70 -12.74
C ALA A 78 0.59 3.30 -12.12
N GLU A 79 0.64 3.18 -10.80
CA GLU A 79 0.95 1.94 -10.08
C GLU A 79 -0.23 0.96 -10.06
N MET A 80 -1.39 1.42 -9.57
CA MET A 80 -2.52 0.53 -9.26
C MET A 80 -3.43 0.31 -10.47
N MET A 81 -3.55 1.29 -11.36
CA MET A 81 -4.32 1.12 -12.57
C MET A 81 -3.47 0.55 -13.71
N ILE A 82 -2.42 1.26 -14.11
CA ILE A 82 -1.72 0.90 -15.36
C ILE A 82 -0.78 -0.28 -15.17
N ILE A 83 0.11 -0.26 -14.17
CA ILE A 83 1.10 -1.31 -13.98
C ILE A 83 0.44 -2.60 -13.45
N PHE A 84 -0.38 -2.49 -12.41
CA PHE A 84 -0.97 -3.68 -11.76
C PHE A 84 -2.01 -4.41 -12.63
N HIS A 85 -2.82 -3.68 -13.40
CA HIS A 85 -3.83 -4.27 -14.29
C HIS A 85 -3.40 -4.29 -15.77
N GLU A 86 -2.15 -3.93 -16.07
CA GLU A 86 -1.61 -3.89 -17.43
C GLU A 86 -2.45 -3.07 -18.42
N TYR A 87 -3.14 -2.03 -17.94
CA TYR A 87 -3.98 -1.22 -18.81
C TYR A 87 -3.15 -0.46 -19.84
N PRO A 88 -3.68 -0.27 -21.07
CA PRO A 88 -3.00 0.53 -22.06
C PRO A 88 -2.90 1.97 -21.56
N ILE A 89 -1.71 2.59 -21.72
CA ILE A 89 -1.47 3.98 -21.28
C ILE A 89 -2.45 4.96 -21.94
N SER A 90 -3.03 4.60 -23.10
CA SER A 90 -4.06 5.40 -23.79
C SER A 90 -5.33 5.62 -22.96
N ILE A 91 -5.60 4.82 -21.92
CA ILE A 91 -6.78 4.97 -21.06
C ILE A 91 -6.91 6.39 -20.49
N VAL A 92 -5.78 7.06 -20.24
CA VAL A 92 -5.76 8.44 -19.70
C VAL A 92 -6.30 9.48 -20.69
N GLU A 93 -6.42 9.14 -21.98
CA GLU A 93 -6.98 10.01 -23.02
C GLU A 93 -8.46 9.71 -23.31
N HIS A 94 -8.99 8.59 -22.80
CA HIS A 94 -10.38 8.23 -23.04
C HIS A 94 -11.31 9.24 -22.36
N MET A 95 -12.29 9.75 -23.12
CA MET A 95 -13.23 10.75 -22.64
C MET A 95 -14.03 10.24 -21.43
N GLY A 96 -14.48 8.99 -21.47
CA GLY A 96 -15.21 8.36 -20.37
C GLY A 96 -14.37 8.31 -19.08
N PHE A 97 -13.08 7.97 -19.19
CA PHE A 97 -12.16 7.95 -18.06
C PHE A 97 -11.96 9.36 -17.48
N ARG A 98 -11.74 10.37 -18.33
CA ARG A 98 -11.56 11.76 -17.89
C ARG A 98 -12.80 12.30 -17.17
N ASN A 99 -13.99 12.04 -17.71
CA ASN A 99 -15.25 12.46 -17.10
C ASN A 99 -15.46 11.74 -15.77
N TYR A 100 -15.25 10.42 -15.73
CA TYR A 100 -15.33 9.64 -14.50
C TYR A 100 -14.40 10.17 -13.41
N SER A 101 -13.11 10.38 -13.72
CA SER A 101 -12.15 10.92 -12.75
C SER A 101 -12.51 12.31 -12.26
N LYS A 102 -13.03 13.18 -13.14
CA LYS A 102 -13.47 14.54 -12.77
C LYS A 102 -14.69 14.53 -11.85
N THR A 103 -15.61 13.59 -12.07
CA THR A 103 -16.78 13.40 -11.18
C THR A 103 -16.37 12.91 -9.81
N LEU A 104 -15.35 12.02 -9.72
CA LEU A 104 -14.84 11.53 -8.44
C LEU A 104 -14.04 12.58 -7.66
N GLN A 105 -13.13 13.27 -8.34
CA GLN A 105 -12.26 14.28 -7.75
C GLN A 105 -12.05 15.44 -8.74
N PRO A 106 -12.83 16.52 -8.63
CA PRO A 106 -12.73 17.67 -9.54
C PRO A 106 -11.34 18.33 -9.59
N GLY A 107 -10.59 18.24 -8.50
CA GLY A 107 -9.22 18.77 -8.42
C GLY A 107 -8.18 17.93 -9.17
N PHE A 108 -8.49 16.69 -9.55
CA PHE A 108 -7.55 15.80 -10.20
C PHE A 108 -7.47 16.09 -11.70
N LYS A 109 -6.30 16.56 -12.15
CA LYS A 109 -6.01 16.72 -13.57
C LYS A 109 -5.40 15.44 -14.12
N VAL A 110 -6.19 14.71 -14.91
CA VAL A 110 -5.72 13.50 -15.60
C VAL A 110 -4.55 13.85 -16.53
N PRO A 111 -3.36 13.24 -16.34
CA PRO A 111 -2.17 13.54 -17.13
C PRO A 111 -2.33 13.14 -18.61
N SER A 112 -1.40 13.61 -19.45
CA SER A 112 -1.27 13.14 -20.84
C SER A 112 -0.56 11.79 -20.90
N ARG A 113 -0.71 11.04 -22.02
CA ARG A 113 0.03 9.79 -22.25
C ARG A 113 1.54 9.95 -22.03
N ASN A 114 2.12 11.05 -22.51
CA ASN A 114 3.55 11.33 -22.38
C ASN A 114 3.95 11.54 -20.92
N THR A 115 3.13 12.28 -20.17
CA THR A 115 3.34 12.51 -18.75
C THR A 115 3.23 11.22 -17.95
N THR A 116 2.18 10.42 -18.18
CA THR A 116 1.99 9.11 -17.54
C THR A 116 3.15 8.16 -17.83
N ARG A 117 3.64 8.13 -19.08
CA ARG A 117 4.81 7.34 -19.46
C ARG A 117 6.05 7.78 -18.67
N LYS A 118 6.28 9.08 -18.51
CA LYS A 118 7.39 9.61 -17.68
C LYS A 118 7.25 9.20 -16.22
N ASP A 119 6.04 9.25 -15.66
CA ASP A 119 5.77 8.85 -14.28
C ASP A 119 6.06 7.37 -14.06
N ILE A 120 5.62 6.50 -14.99
CA ILE A 120 5.91 5.07 -14.98
C ILE A 120 7.42 4.82 -15.05
N MET A 121 8.12 5.46 -15.98
CA MET A 121 9.59 5.30 -16.10
C MET A 121 10.34 5.78 -14.86
N LYS A 122 9.91 6.90 -14.26
CA LYS A 122 10.48 7.40 -13.00
C LYS A 122 10.30 6.36 -11.89
N ARG A 123 9.13 5.72 -11.82
CA ARG A 123 8.86 4.68 -10.83
C ARG A 123 9.71 3.43 -11.06
N TYR A 124 9.85 3.03 -12.32
CA TYR A 124 10.71 1.91 -12.72
C TYR A 124 12.16 2.14 -12.30
N GLU A 125 12.76 3.30 -12.59
CA GLU A 125 14.16 3.56 -12.20
C GLU A 125 14.34 3.52 -10.68
N LEU A 126 13.37 4.03 -9.91
CA LEU A 126 13.39 3.95 -8.45
C LEU A 126 13.34 2.49 -7.96
N GLU A 127 12.42 1.67 -8.50
CA GLU A 127 12.34 0.25 -8.11
C GLU A 127 13.55 -0.55 -8.56
N LYS A 128 14.10 -0.25 -9.73
CA LYS A 128 15.34 -0.86 -10.22
C LYS A 128 16.50 -0.56 -9.29
N GLU A 129 16.64 0.68 -8.81
CA GLU A 129 17.66 1.01 -7.81
C GLU A 129 17.42 0.27 -6.49
N ASN A 130 16.18 0.22 -6.02
CA ASN A 130 15.81 -0.53 -4.81
C ASN A 130 16.20 -2.01 -4.94
N VAL A 131 15.78 -2.69 -6.01
CA VAL A 131 16.12 -4.09 -6.28
C VAL A 131 17.63 -4.26 -6.40
N ALA A 132 18.34 -3.36 -7.10
CA ALA A 132 19.80 -3.41 -7.19
C ALA A 132 20.50 -3.25 -5.84
N THR A 133 19.97 -2.43 -4.92
CA THR A 133 20.51 -2.35 -3.55
C THR A 133 20.24 -3.62 -2.75
N LEU A 134 19.07 -4.23 -2.90
CA LEU A 134 18.72 -5.49 -2.24
C LEU A 134 19.62 -6.63 -2.72
N LEU A 135 19.84 -6.74 -4.03
CA LEU A 135 20.73 -7.73 -4.63
C LEU A 135 22.19 -7.55 -4.17
N ARG A 136 22.68 -6.30 -4.08
CA ARG A 136 24.04 -6.01 -3.56
C ARG A 136 24.21 -6.37 -2.08
N LYS A 137 23.15 -6.27 -1.28
CA LYS A 137 23.16 -6.59 0.16
C LYS A 137 23.02 -8.07 0.44
N ALA A 138 22.52 -8.85 -0.51
CA ALA A 138 22.38 -10.29 -0.35
C ALA A 138 23.76 -10.94 -0.20
N LYS A 139 23.94 -11.73 0.85
CA LYS A 139 25.18 -12.47 1.14
C LYS A 139 25.16 -13.92 0.63
N ASP A 140 23.99 -14.38 0.19
CA ASP A 140 23.74 -15.74 -0.25
C ASP A 140 23.80 -15.86 -1.78
N LYS A 141 23.67 -17.09 -2.29
CA LYS A 141 23.64 -17.37 -3.73
C LYS A 141 22.33 -16.91 -4.33
N ILE A 142 22.40 -16.11 -5.40
CA ILE A 142 21.24 -15.65 -6.17
C ILE A 142 21.20 -16.45 -7.48
N ALA A 143 20.05 -17.06 -7.79
CA ALA A 143 19.77 -17.65 -9.10
C ALA A 143 18.76 -16.76 -9.83
N ILE A 144 19.07 -16.36 -11.07
CA ILE A 144 18.21 -15.54 -11.91
C ILE A 144 17.80 -16.38 -13.11
N THR A 145 16.50 -16.58 -13.32
CA THR A 145 15.97 -17.22 -14.53
C THR A 145 15.38 -16.15 -15.43
N ILE A 146 15.87 -16.10 -16.67
CA ILE A 146 15.34 -15.21 -17.70
C ILE A 146 14.66 -16.11 -18.72
N ASP A 147 13.36 -15.93 -18.89
CA ASP A 147 12.60 -16.56 -19.95
C ASP A 147 12.51 -15.61 -21.14
N MET A 148 12.70 -16.14 -22.34
CA MET A 148 12.78 -15.35 -23.56
C MET A 148 12.13 -16.15 -24.69
N TRP A 149 10.91 -15.76 -25.04
CA TRP A 149 10.17 -16.34 -26.15
C TRP A 149 10.24 -15.43 -27.39
N ILE A 150 10.27 -16.05 -28.56
CA ILE A 150 10.15 -15.38 -29.85
C ILE A 150 8.70 -15.56 -30.29
N ALA A 151 7.97 -14.47 -30.53
CA ALA A 151 6.64 -14.54 -31.13
C ALA A 151 6.79 -14.67 -32.65
N GLU A 152 6.09 -15.64 -33.25
CA GLU A 152 5.98 -15.73 -34.72
C GLU A 152 5.09 -14.59 -35.23
N ASN A 153 5.52 -13.99 -36.35
CA ASN A 153 5.02 -12.73 -36.90
C ASN A 153 3.86 -12.95 -37.87
#